data_AF-A0A673IQ89-F1
#
_entry.id   AF-A0A673IQ89-F1
#
_cell.length_a   1.000
_cell.length_b   1.000
_cell.length_c   1.000
_cell.angle_alpha   90.00
_cell.angle_beta   90.00
_cell.angle_gamma   90.00
#
_symmetry.space_group_name_H-M   'P 1'
#
loop_
_entity.id
_entity.type
_entity.pdbx_description
1 polymer ?
#
loop_
_entity_poly.entity_id
_entity_poly.type
_entity_poly.pdbx_seq_one_letter_code
_entity_poly.pdbx_strand_id
1 'polypeptide(L)'
;MDNFQRQQSVWNVVKENVPCTELPEIRAVLGEALIDSYTELYSEVEMWEKIWQELRCSEKGNRPEAPMFPLADPPAVKELLKAEIQLLLLTLREKAARQGRDEEEVMAQYNPSVVSYALGSSSTQRQESPGSWCEIKSPSRPPSSLSEIGSRSASSLSSHSSCEEEIKALRHKLNITHIDEVVTHLR
;
A
#
# COMPACT_ATOMS: atom_id res chain seq x y z
N MET A 1 -27.20 9.01 1.37
CA MET A 1 -26.46 7.79 1.75
C MET A 1 -27.42 6.97 2.57
N ASP A 2 -27.85 5.85 2.01
CA ASP A 2 -28.88 5.01 2.59
C ASP A 2 -28.45 4.53 3.97
N ASN A 3 -29.33 4.72 4.96
CA ASN A 3 -29.19 4.07 6.26
C ASN A 3 -29.29 2.57 6.01
N PHE A 4 -28.16 1.90 5.83
CA PHE A 4 -28.10 0.45 5.85
C PHE A 4 -28.53 0.00 7.25
N GLN A 5 -29.81 -0.30 7.39
CA GLN A 5 -30.35 -0.87 8.61
C GLN A 5 -29.77 -2.27 8.72
N ARG A 6 -28.87 -2.47 9.70
CA ARG A 6 -28.23 -3.77 9.97
C ARG A 6 -29.32 -4.83 10.08
N GLN A 7 -29.33 -5.79 9.15
CA GLN A 7 -30.24 -6.92 9.24
C GLN A 7 -29.87 -7.76 10.46
N GLN A 8 -30.84 -7.97 11.35
CA GLN A 8 -30.63 -8.83 12.51
C GLN A 8 -30.41 -10.27 12.05
N SER A 9 -29.51 -10.97 12.74
CA SER A 9 -29.31 -12.39 12.51
C SER A 9 -30.58 -13.15 12.90
N VAL A 10 -31.12 -13.95 11.97
CA VAL A 10 -32.26 -14.84 12.20
C VAL A 10 -32.00 -15.78 13.38
N TRP A 11 -30.77 -16.28 13.53
CA TRP A 11 -30.40 -17.10 14.69
C TRP A 11 -30.48 -16.33 16.02
N ASN A 12 -30.15 -15.04 16.04
CA ASN A 12 -30.33 -14.20 17.23
C ASN A 12 -31.82 -14.00 17.54
N VAL A 13 -32.66 -13.80 16.53
CA VAL A 13 -34.12 -13.74 16.69
C VAL A 13 -34.66 -15.05 17.27
N VAL A 14 -34.19 -16.20 16.79
CA VAL A 14 -34.59 -17.52 17.34
C VAL A 14 -34.18 -17.64 18.80
N LYS A 15 -32.95 -17.25 19.17
CA LYS A 15 -32.48 -17.26 20.57
C LYS A 15 -33.29 -16.35 21.51
N GLU A 16 -33.82 -15.25 21.00
CA GLU A 16 -34.64 -14.32 21.78
C GLU A 16 -36.08 -14.83 22.00
N ASN A 17 -36.60 -15.69 21.11
CA ASN A 17 -38.00 -16.11 21.12
C ASN A 17 -38.21 -17.55 21.63
N VAL A 18 -37.15 -18.35 21.78
CA VAL A 18 -37.24 -19.77 22.12
C VAL A 18 -36.61 -20.03 23.50
N PRO A 19 -37.24 -20.85 24.37
CA PRO A 19 -36.65 -21.28 25.63
C PRO A 19 -35.30 -21.99 25.42
N CYS A 20 -34.33 -21.74 26.32
CA CYS A 20 -33.00 -22.34 26.23
C CYS A 20 -32.99 -23.89 26.18
N THR A 21 -34.05 -24.53 26.68
CA THR A 21 -34.24 -25.98 26.66
C THR A 21 -34.52 -26.55 25.27
N GLU A 22 -35.11 -25.76 24.37
CA GLU A 22 -35.53 -26.19 23.03
C GLU A 22 -34.53 -25.78 21.94
N LEU A 23 -33.65 -24.81 22.24
CA LEU A 23 -32.58 -24.37 21.34
C LEU A 23 -31.68 -25.50 20.79
N PRO A 24 -31.21 -26.48 21.58
CA PRO A 24 -30.38 -27.55 21.03
C PRO A 24 -31.16 -28.46 20.06
N GLU A 25 -32.46 -28.66 20.28
CA GLU A 25 -33.30 -29.45 19.38
C GLU A 25 -33.54 -28.71 18.05
N ILE A 26 -33.83 -27.41 18.13
CA ILE A 26 -33.96 -26.55 16.94
C ILE A 26 -32.64 -26.45 16.18
N ARG A 27 -31.51 -26.36 16.90
CA ARG A 27 -30.17 -26.34 16.30
C ARG A 27 -29.88 -27.64 15.56
N ALA A 28 -30.26 -28.77 16.14
CA ALA A 28 -30.13 -30.08 15.51
C ALA A 28 -31.02 -30.22 14.25
N VAL A 29 -32.25 -29.73 14.29
CA VAL A 29 -33.20 -29.77 13.14
C VAL A 29 -32.73 -28.87 12.00
N LEU A 30 -32.26 -27.66 12.32
CA LEU A 30 -31.78 -26.71 11.31
C LEU A 30 -30.38 -27.09 10.77
N GLY A 31 -29.63 -27.87 11.54
CA GLY A 31 -28.29 -28.33 11.24
C GLY A 31 -27.23 -27.51 11.98
N GLU A 32 -26.49 -28.19 12.85
CA GLU A 32 -25.41 -27.60 13.66
C GLU A 32 -24.39 -26.84 12.80
N ALA A 33 -23.87 -27.49 11.75
CA ALA A 33 -22.86 -26.90 10.86
C ALA A 33 -23.38 -25.67 10.09
N LEU A 34 -24.67 -25.66 9.72
CA LEU A 34 -25.28 -24.52 9.06
C LEU A 34 -25.35 -23.33 10.02
N ILE A 35 -25.77 -23.56 11.26
CA ILE A 35 -25.83 -22.52 12.29
C ILE A 35 -24.44 -22.00 12.64
N ASP A 36 -23.43 -22.86 12.66
CA ASP A 36 -22.04 -22.47 12.92
C ASP A 36 -21.50 -21.55 11.83
N SER A 37 -21.61 -21.97 10.56
CA SER A 37 -21.20 -21.14 9.41
C SER A 37 -21.97 -19.82 9.34
N TYR A 38 -23.26 -19.84 9.64
CA TYR A 38 -24.10 -18.65 9.71
C TYR A 38 -23.64 -17.71 10.82
N THR A 39 -23.33 -18.23 12.01
CA THR A 39 -22.87 -17.43 13.15
C THR A 39 -21.50 -16.82 12.87
N GLU A 40 -20.59 -17.59 12.26
CA GLU A 40 -19.28 -17.14 11.81
C GLU A 40 -19.40 -15.98 10.80
N LEU A 41 -20.22 -16.15 9.75
CA LEU A 41 -20.43 -15.12 8.73
C LEU A 41 -20.94 -13.80 9.34
N TYR A 42 -21.94 -13.87 10.23
CA TYR A 42 -22.45 -12.66 10.88
C TYR A 42 -21.42 -11.99 11.80
N SER A 43 -20.53 -12.77 12.42
CA SER A 43 -19.43 -12.22 13.22
C SER A 43 -18.37 -11.53 12.35
N GLU A 44 -18.11 -12.03 11.15
CA GLU A 44 -17.20 -11.41 10.19
C GLU A 44 -17.79 -10.10 9.65
N VAL A 45 -19.08 -10.08 9.32
CA VAL A 45 -19.78 -8.86 8.91
C VAL A 45 -19.75 -7.80 10.02
N GLU A 46 -19.95 -8.20 11.28
CA GLU A 46 -19.82 -7.29 12.43
C GLU A 46 -18.39 -6.75 12.58
N MET A 47 -17.39 -7.60 12.35
CA MET A 47 -15.98 -7.20 12.36
C MET A 47 -15.69 -6.17 11.26
N TRP A 48 -16.13 -6.41 10.03
CA TRP A 48 -15.93 -5.48 8.92
C TRP A 48 -16.60 -4.14 9.16
N GLU A 49 -17.80 -4.14 9.76
CA GLU A 49 -18.48 -2.91 10.12
C GLU A 49 -17.70 -2.12 11.18
N LYS A 50 -17.13 -2.81 12.19
CA LYS A 50 -16.24 -2.18 13.18
C LYS A 50 -15.00 -1.57 12.52
N ILE A 51 -14.31 -2.31 11.66
CA ILE A 51 -13.13 -1.81 10.92
C ILE A 51 -13.51 -0.57 10.09
N TRP A 52 -14.63 -0.63 9.38
CA TRP A 52 -15.11 0.48 8.56
C TRP A 52 -15.48 1.71 9.41
N GLN A 53 -16.13 1.51 10.55
CA GLN A 53 -16.44 2.58 11.50
C GLN A 53 -15.17 3.17 12.12
N GLU A 54 -14.19 2.35 12.48
CA GLU A 54 -12.90 2.79 13.03
C GLU A 54 -12.14 3.67 12.04
N LEU A 55 -12.07 3.28 10.76
CA LEU A 55 -11.48 4.11 9.70
C LEU A 55 -12.16 5.47 9.61
N ARG A 56 -13.50 5.51 9.67
CA ARG A 56 -14.31 6.73 9.57
C ARG A 56 -14.28 7.61 10.82
N CYS A 57 -14.15 7.01 12.00
CA CYS A 57 -14.02 7.71 13.28
C CYS A 57 -12.60 8.26 13.46
N SER A 58 -11.59 7.54 12.97
CA SER A 58 -10.20 8.00 12.91
C SER A 58 -10.05 9.26 12.05
N GLU A 59 -10.88 9.45 11.02
CA GLU A 59 -10.91 10.68 10.21
C GLU A 59 -11.54 11.89 10.94
N LYS A 60 -12.39 11.67 11.95
CA LYS A 60 -13.19 12.74 12.60
C LYS A 60 -12.72 13.12 14.01
N GLY A 61 -11.93 12.27 14.66
CA GLY A 61 -11.48 12.46 16.04
C GLY A 61 -10.02 12.88 16.15
N ASN A 62 -9.78 14.15 16.48
CA ASN A 62 -8.51 14.75 16.91
C ASN A 62 -7.45 13.75 17.44
N ARG A 63 -6.38 13.48 16.67
CA ARG A 63 -5.07 13.04 17.18
C ARG A 63 -3.93 13.39 16.20
N PRO A 64 -2.72 13.75 16.67
CA PRO A 64 -1.66 14.34 15.85
C PRO A 64 -1.06 13.33 14.88
N GLU A 65 -0.91 13.77 13.63
CA GLU A 65 0.08 13.36 12.62
C GLU A 65 0.68 11.95 12.77
N ALA A 66 -0.13 10.92 12.62
CA ALA A 66 0.33 9.75 11.89
C ALA A 66 -0.22 9.92 10.48
N PRO A 67 0.63 10.13 9.46
CA PRO A 67 0.14 10.26 8.10
C PRO A 67 -0.39 8.90 7.63
N MET A 68 -1.69 8.68 7.84
CA MET A 68 -2.45 7.71 7.09
C MET A 68 -2.66 8.30 5.69
N PHE A 69 -1.58 8.38 4.92
CA PHE A 69 -1.74 8.54 3.48
C PHE A 69 -2.40 7.26 2.98
N PRO A 70 -3.59 7.33 2.36
CA PRO A 70 -4.02 6.25 1.46
C PRO A 70 -2.81 5.94 0.58
N LEU A 71 -2.48 4.66 0.39
CA LEU A 71 -1.41 4.26 -0.52
C LEU A 71 -1.53 5.13 -1.77
N ALA A 72 -0.44 5.83 -2.10
CA ALA A 72 -0.44 6.78 -3.20
C ALA A 72 -1.05 6.12 -4.43
N ASP A 73 -1.87 6.85 -5.18
CA ASP A 73 -2.51 6.34 -6.39
C ASP A 73 -1.46 5.57 -7.22
N PRO A 74 -1.80 4.38 -7.75
CA PRO A 74 -0.89 3.62 -8.57
C PRO A 74 -0.25 4.55 -9.60
N PRO A 75 1.09 4.55 -9.77
CA PRO A 75 1.80 5.59 -10.51
C PRO A 75 1.26 5.76 -11.93
N ALA A 76 0.78 4.67 -12.55
CA ALA A 76 0.12 4.71 -13.85
C ALA A 76 -1.17 5.55 -13.88
N VAL A 77 -2.01 5.47 -12.84
CA VAL A 77 -3.27 6.23 -12.75
C VAL A 77 -2.97 7.71 -12.52
N LYS A 78 -1.99 8.01 -11.66
CA LYS A 78 -1.53 9.38 -11.39
C LYS A 78 -0.98 10.05 -12.66
N GLU A 79 -0.14 9.35 -13.42
CA GLU A 79 0.42 9.90 -14.67
C GLU A 79 -0.66 10.02 -15.76
N LEU A 80 -1.62 9.09 -15.83
CA LEU A 80 -2.76 9.21 -16.74
C LEU A 80 -3.61 10.45 -16.42
N LEU A 81 -3.98 10.62 -15.16
CA LEU A 81 -4.77 11.77 -14.73
C LEU A 81 -4.01 13.08 -14.97
N LYS A 82 -2.71 13.10 -14.72
CA LYS A 82 -1.84 14.24 -15.02
C LYS A 82 -1.84 14.57 -16.52
N ALA A 83 -1.70 13.56 -17.39
CA ALA A 83 -1.74 13.74 -18.85
C ALA A 83 -3.10 14.27 -19.33
N GLU A 84 -4.20 13.79 -18.75
CA GLU A 84 -5.56 14.25 -19.07
C GLU A 84 -5.75 15.72 -18.67
N ILE A 85 -5.33 16.09 -17.44
CA ILE A 85 -5.39 17.47 -16.97
C ILE A 85 -4.50 18.37 -17.84
N GLN A 86 -3.31 17.89 -18.22
CA GLN A 86 -2.41 18.62 -19.12
C GLN A 86 -3.08 18.87 -20.48
N LEU A 87 -3.72 17.85 -21.07
CA LEU A 87 -4.43 17.97 -22.34
C LEU A 87 -5.57 19.01 -22.24
N LEU A 88 -6.34 18.97 -21.16
CA LEU A 88 -7.42 19.95 -20.92
C LEU A 88 -6.87 21.38 -20.81
N LEU A 89 -5.80 21.59 -20.05
CA LEU A 89 -5.17 22.90 -19.91
C LEU A 89 -4.63 23.41 -21.25
N LEU A 90 -3.96 22.58 -22.04
CA LEU A 90 -3.48 22.98 -23.37
C LEU A 90 -4.64 23.33 -24.32
N THR A 91 -5.74 22.58 -24.25
CA THR A 91 -6.95 22.84 -25.05
C THR A 91 -7.59 24.18 -24.66
N LEU A 92 -7.64 24.48 -23.36
CA LEU A 92 -8.14 25.77 -22.86
C LEU A 92 -7.26 26.93 -23.31
N ARG A 93 -5.94 26.74 -23.30
CA ARG A 93 -4.96 27.72 -23.80
C ARG A 93 -5.19 28.03 -25.27
N GLU A 94 -5.26 26.99 -26.09
CA GLU A 94 -5.49 27.13 -27.54
C GLU A 94 -6.85 27.80 -27.83
N LYS A 95 -7.88 27.46 -27.04
CA LYS A 95 -9.20 28.11 -27.16
C LYS A 95 -9.17 29.58 -26.76
N ALA A 96 -8.40 29.96 -25.75
CA ALA A 96 -8.20 31.36 -25.36
C ALA A 96 -7.49 32.13 -26.48
N ALA A 97 -6.41 31.57 -27.02
CA ALA A 97 -5.67 32.13 -28.15
C ALA A 97 -6.56 32.35 -29.38
N ARG A 98 -7.37 31.35 -29.76
CA ARG A 98 -8.35 31.47 -30.87
C ARG A 98 -9.40 32.55 -30.64
N GLN A 99 -9.70 32.87 -29.39
CA GLN A 99 -10.67 33.89 -29.01
C GLN A 99 -10.04 35.26 -28.73
N GLY A 100 -8.72 35.40 -28.90
CA GLY A 100 -7.98 36.65 -28.63
C GLY A 100 -7.94 37.02 -27.14
N ARG A 101 -8.13 36.04 -26.25
CA ARG A 101 -8.05 36.22 -24.80
C ARG A 101 -6.64 35.91 -24.32
N ASP A 102 -6.21 36.56 -23.24
CA ASP A 102 -4.92 36.31 -22.62
C ASP A 102 -4.85 34.88 -22.07
N GLU A 103 -3.81 34.14 -22.47
CA GLU A 103 -3.67 32.72 -22.13
C GLU A 103 -3.37 32.54 -20.63
N GLU A 104 -2.49 33.39 -20.10
CA GLU A 104 -2.06 33.39 -18.71
C GLU A 104 -3.20 33.80 -17.76
N GLU A 105 -4.01 34.79 -18.12
CA GLU A 105 -5.22 35.17 -17.37
C GLU A 105 -6.24 34.02 -17.28
N VAL A 106 -6.39 33.23 -18.36
CA VAL A 106 -7.27 32.04 -18.35
C VAL A 106 -6.71 30.94 -17.44
N MET A 107 -5.39 30.77 -17.38
CA MET A 107 -4.77 29.79 -16.46
C MET A 107 -4.86 30.23 -15.00
N ALA A 108 -4.80 31.53 -14.72
CA ALA A 108 -4.88 32.09 -13.37
C ALA A 108 -6.26 31.90 -12.70
N GLN A 109 -7.30 31.58 -13.49
CA GLN A 109 -8.64 31.27 -12.98
C GLN A 109 -8.74 29.89 -12.32
N TYR A 110 -7.74 29.03 -12.54
CA TYR A 110 -7.70 27.68 -12.00
C TYR A 110 -6.68 27.58 -10.86
N ASN A 111 -6.74 26.48 -10.10
CA ASN A 111 -5.86 26.28 -8.96
C ASN A 111 -4.38 26.23 -9.40
N PRO A 112 -3.53 27.17 -8.92
CA PRO A 112 -2.14 27.29 -9.38
C PRO A 112 -1.28 26.07 -9.04
N SER A 113 -1.61 25.31 -7.99
CA SER A 113 -0.87 24.09 -7.64
C SER A 113 -1.13 22.96 -8.63
N VAL A 114 -2.37 22.82 -9.11
CA VAL A 114 -2.77 21.81 -10.10
C VAL A 114 -2.20 22.15 -11.47
N VAL A 115 -2.26 23.43 -11.86
CA VAL A 115 -1.73 23.92 -13.14
C VAL A 115 -0.22 23.72 -13.22
N SER A 116 0.53 24.09 -12.18
CA SER A 116 1.99 23.90 -12.14
C SER A 116 2.40 22.43 -12.13
N TYR A 117 1.67 21.61 -11.36
CA TYR A 117 1.86 20.16 -11.30
C TYR A 117 1.60 19.46 -12.65
N ALA A 118 0.51 19.80 -13.34
CA ALA A 118 0.15 19.19 -14.62
C ALA A 118 1.02 19.68 -15.79
N LEU A 119 1.37 20.96 -15.83
CA LEU A 119 2.20 21.55 -16.90
C LEU A 119 3.71 21.35 -16.69
N GLY A 120 4.13 20.69 -15.60
CA GLY A 120 5.54 20.38 -15.35
C GLY A 120 6.41 21.61 -15.08
N SER A 121 5.82 22.71 -14.62
CA SER A 121 6.56 23.94 -14.29
C SER A 121 7.22 23.79 -12.92
N SER A 122 8.44 23.24 -12.93
CA SER A 122 9.43 23.22 -11.84
C SER A 122 8.98 22.69 -10.47
N SER A 123 9.28 21.42 -10.20
CA SER A 123 10.32 21.14 -9.21
C SER A 123 11.13 19.95 -9.67
N THR A 124 12.44 20.17 -9.78
CA THR A 124 13.46 19.14 -9.88
C THR A 124 13.39 18.25 -8.65
N GLN A 125 12.57 17.20 -8.68
CA GLN A 125 12.76 16.04 -7.81
C GLN A 125 13.49 14.97 -8.61
N ARG A 126 14.75 15.28 -8.95
CA ARG A 126 15.78 14.24 -8.92
C ARG A 126 15.73 13.69 -7.49
N GLN A 127 15.44 12.42 -7.34
CA GLN A 127 15.54 11.75 -6.05
C GLN A 127 17.00 11.84 -5.59
N GLU A 128 17.31 12.81 -4.75
CA GLU A 128 18.51 12.78 -3.92
C GLU A 128 18.29 11.70 -2.86
N SER A 129 18.99 10.59 -3.01
CA SER A 129 19.15 9.58 -1.97
C SER A 129 19.73 10.24 -0.70
N PRO A 130 19.09 10.12 0.47
CA PRO A 130 19.64 10.66 1.71
C PRO A 130 20.71 9.70 2.22
N GLY A 131 21.98 10.06 2.03
CA GLY A 131 23.11 9.28 2.53
C GLY A 131 24.40 10.07 2.59
N SER A 132 24.68 10.62 3.77
CA SER A 132 26.00 11.01 4.26
C SER A 132 26.55 12.37 3.79
N TRP A 133 26.16 13.41 4.53
CA TRP A 133 27.06 14.50 4.85
C TRP A 133 28.24 13.95 5.66
N CYS A 134 29.46 14.11 5.15
CA CYS A 134 30.67 14.27 5.97
C CYS A 134 31.70 15.02 5.12
N GLU A 135 31.60 16.34 5.21
CA GLU A 135 32.53 17.31 4.65
C GLU A 135 33.71 17.47 5.61
N ILE A 136 34.88 16.89 5.30
CA ILE A 136 36.16 17.30 5.90
C ILE A 136 37.25 17.34 4.82
N LYS A 137 37.34 18.51 4.18
CA LYS A 137 38.56 19.28 3.85
C LYS A 137 39.89 18.49 3.75
N SER A 138 40.42 18.32 2.53
CA SER A 138 41.84 18.03 2.30
C SER A 138 42.73 19.22 2.71
N PRO A 139 44.01 19.03 3.05
CA PRO A 139 45.05 19.29 2.03
C PRO A 139 46.39 18.49 2.13
N SER A 140 46.96 18.17 0.96
CA SER A 140 48.40 18.04 0.57
C SER A 140 49.45 17.15 1.30
N ARG A 141 50.16 16.34 0.46
CA ARG A 141 51.44 15.56 0.56
C ARG A 141 52.71 16.39 0.95
N PRO A 142 53.98 15.84 1.03
CA PRO A 142 54.59 14.48 1.24
C PRO A 142 55.89 14.55 2.18
N PRO A 143 57.00 13.74 2.11
CA PRO A 143 57.33 12.31 1.78
C PRO A 143 58.25 11.55 2.82
N SER A 144 58.61 10.28 2.52
CA SER A 144 59.76 9.44 3.03
C SER A 144 59.49 8.60 4.30
N SER A 145 59.93 7.34 4.53
CA SER A 145 61.01 6.48 4.00
C SER A 145 60.80 5.00 4.43
N LEU A 146 61.25 4.04 3.59
CA LEU A 146 61.74 2.65 3.84
C LEU A 146 61.30 1.85 5.09
N SER A 147 60.69 0.67 4.87
CA SER A 147 61.20 -0.63 5.39
C SER A 147 60.40 -1.84 4.88
N GLU A 148 61.13 -2.93 4.70
CA GLU A 148 60.75 -4.25 4.18
C GLU A 148 59.99 -5.16 5.16
N ILE A 149 59.27 -6.14 4.58
CA ILE A 149 58.87 -7.47 5.09
C ILE A 149 57.74 -7.54 6.16
N GLY A 150 56.66 -8.23 5.80
CA GLY A 150 55.69 -8.77 6.76
C GLY A 150 54.40 -9.28 6.11
N SER A 151 54.34 -10.58 5.81
CA SER A 151 53.16 -11.32 5.33
C SER A 151 51.92 -11.13 6.21
N ARG A 152 50.71 -10.98 5.63
CA ARG A 152 49.42 -11.55 6.12
C ARG A 152 48.19 -11.18 5.26
N SER A 153 47.64 -12.22 4.63
CA SER A 153 46.23 -12.61 4.44
C SER A 153 45.09 -11.59 4.28
N ALA A 154 44.37 -11.78 3.16
CA ALA A 154 42.91 -11.91 2.98
C ALA A 154 41.95 -10.81 3.48
N SER A 155 41.15 -10.27 2.55
CA SER A 155 39.68 -10.31 2.66
C SER A 155 39.02 -9.80 1.37
N SER A 156 38.49 -10.74 0.60
CA SER A 156 37.52 -10.48 -0.46
C SER A 156 36.16 -10.24 0.19
N LEU A 157 35.61 -9.03 0.11
CA LEU A 157 34.23 -8.75 0.47
C LEU A 157 33.31 -9.11 -0.72
N SER A 158 33.00 -10.40 -0.86
CA SER A 158 31.93 -10.90 -1.72
C SER A 158 30.73 -11.31 -0.87
N SER A 159 29.92 -10.34 -0.45
CA SER A 159 28.70 -10.61 0.34
C SER A 159 27.40 -10.55 -0.48
N HIS A 160 27.48 -10.34 -1.80
CA HIS A 160 26.29 -10.21 -2.65
C HIS A 160 25.89 -11.48 -3.44
N SER A 161 26.74 -12.50 -3.55
CA SER A 161 26.39 -13.67 -4.37
C SER A 161 25.57 -14.71 -3.60
N SER A 162 25.93 -15.00 -2.34
CA SER A 162 25.34 -16.09 -1.56
C SER A 162 23.82 -16.00 -1.40
N CYS A 163 23.26 -14.81 -1.19
CA CYS A 163 21.82 -14.65 -0.98
C CYS A 163 21.01 -14.75 -2.28
N GLU A 164 21.56 -14.29 -3.41
CA GLU A 164 20.87 -14.37 -4.70
C GLU A 164 20.83 -15.80 -5.24
N GLU A 165 21.93 -16.54 -5.09
CA GLU A 165 21.98 -17.97 -5.40
C GLU A 165 21.02 -18.79 -4.51
N GLU A 166 20.94 -18.47 -3.22
CA GLU A 166 20.06 -19.16 -2.26
C GLU A 166 18.57 -18.91 -2.57
N ILE A 167 18.18 -17.69 -2.96
CA ILE A 167 16.80 -17.37 -3.37
C ILE A 167 16.44 -18.10 -4.67
N LYS A 168 17.35 -18.14 -5.67
CA LYS A 168 17.14 -18.93 -6.90
C LYS A 168 17.02 -20.43 -6.59
N ALA A 169 17.80 -20.93 -5.63
CA ALA A 169 17.71 -22.31 -5.16
C ALA A 169 16.42 -22.60 -4.38
N LEU A 170 15.82 -21.64 -3.67
CA LEU A 170 14.54 -21.90 -2.98
C LEU A 170 13.33 -21.84 -3.93
N ARG A 171 13.44 -21.14 -5.06
CA ARG A 171 12.38 -20.98 -6.06
C ARG A 171 11.90 -22.29 -6.68
N HIS A 172 12.77 -23.28 -6.88
CA HIS A 172 12.38 -24.58 -7.46
C HIS A 172 11.66 -25.50 -6.46
N LYS A 173 11.77 -25.23 -5.15
CA LYS A 173 11.11 -26.01 -4.08
C LYS A 173 9.66 -25.57 -3.84
N LEU A 174 9.23 -24.45 -4.41
CA LEU A 174 7.84 -23.96 -4.39
C LEU A 174 7.04 -24.46 -5.60
N ASN A 175 7.47 -25.56 -6.21
CA ASN A 175 6.76 -26.13 -7.35
C ASN A 175 5.60 -26.99 -6.83
N ILE A 176 4.38 -26.51 -7.07
CA ILE A 176 3.07 -27.12 -6.76
C ILE A 176 2.92 -28.58 -7.28
N THR A 177 3.86 -29.05 -8.10
CA THR A 177 3.84 -30.38 -8.73
C THR A 177 4.12 -31.56 -7.80
N HIS A 178 4.52 -31.36 -6.54
CA HIS A 178 4.81 -32.46 -5.58
C HIS A 178 3.93 -32.42 -4.32
N ILE A 179 2.85 -31.62 -4.32
CA ILE A 179 1.90 -31.55 -3.19
C ILE A 179 1.27 -32.93 -2.91
N ASP A 180 1.09 -33.76 -3.94
CA ASP A 180 0.52 -35.10 -3.82
C ASP A 180 1.39 -36.05 -3.00
N GLU A 181 2.71 -35.86 -2.99
CA GLU A 181 3.65 -36.67 -2.21
C GLU A 181 3.49 -36.40 -0.71
N VAL A 182 3.25 -35.14 -0.32
CA VAL A 182 2.97 -34.75 1.08
C VAL A 182 1.63 -35.31 1.57
N VAL A 183 0.62 -35.38 0.70
CA VAL A 183 -0.70 -35.96 1.04
C VAL A 183 -0.62 -37.46 1.32
N THR A 184 0.27 -38.20 0.63
CA THR A 184 0.44 -39.64 0.88
C THR A 184 1.09 -39.96 2.24
N HIS A 185 1.90 -39.06 2.77
CA HIS A 185 2.59 -39.24 4.06
C HIS A 185 1.77 -38.83 5.29
N LEU A 186 0.59 -38.24 5.10
CA LEU A 186 -0.30 -37.77 6.17
C LEU A 186 -1.50 -38.70 6.44
N ARG A 187 -1.45 -39.93 5.94
CA ARG A 187 -2.43 -40.98 6.20
C ARG A 187 -1.89 -42.00 7.20
#